data_AF-A0A950L2Q3-F1
#
_entry.id   AF-A0A950L2Q3-F1
#
_cell.length_a   1.000
_cell.length_b   1.000
_cell.length_c   1.000
_cell.angle_alpha   90.00
_cell.angle_beta   90.00
_cell.angle_gamma   90.00
#
_symmetry.space_group_name_H-M   'P 1'
#
loop_
_entity.id
_entity.type
_entity.pdbx_description
1 polymer ?
#
loop_
_entity_poly.entity_id
_entity_poly.type
_entity_poly.pdbx_seq_one_letter_code
_entity_poly.pdbx_strand_id
1 'polypeptide(L)' 'MSKRTAAVVGTGFIGPVHVEALRRVGIEVKGVLGSTPAKGALAKDRLGLAK' A
#
# COMPACT_ATOMS: atom_id res chain seq x y z
N MET A 1 -11.77 -20.04 -0.68
CA MET A 1 -10.77 -19.26 0.08
C MET A 1 -11.25 -17.81 0.15
N SER A 2 -11.24 -17.18 1.33
CA SER A 2 -11.65 -15.76 1.45
C SER A 2 -10.62 -14.85 0.81
N LYS A 3 -11.04 -13.97 -0.11
CA LYS A 3 -10.18 -13.02 -0.82
C LYS A 3 -9.82 -11.87 0.14
N ARG A 4 -8.68 -11.98 0.82
CA ARG A 4 -8.19 -10.94 1.73
C ARG A 4 -7.58 -9.79 0.95
N THR A 5 -7.87 -8.57 1.38
CA THR A 5 -7.26 -7.34 0.85
C THR A 5 -6.72 -6.51 2.01
N ALA A 6 -5.77 -5.63 1.73
CA ALA A 6 -5.09 -4.86 2.76
C ALA A 6 -4.92 -3.39 2.36
N ALA A 7 -4.72 -2.54 3.36
CA ALA A 7 -4.19 -1.19 3.21
C ALA A 7 -3.00 -1.03 4.15
N VAL A 8 -2.01 -0.21 3.76
CA VAL A 8 -0.80 0.01 4.56
C VAL A 8 -0.81 1.44 5.10
N VAL A 9 -0.79 1.56 6.43
CA VAL A 9 -0.68 2.87 7.12
C VAL A 9 0.78 3.18 7.36
N GLY A 10 1.22 4.34 6.88
CA GLY A 10 2.62 4.74 6.87
C GLY A 10 3.24 4.57 5.49
N THR A 11 3.71 5.69 4.93
CA THR A 11 4.36 5.77 3.62
C THR A 11 5.86 6.02 3.72
N GLY A 12 6.44 5.83 4.91
CA GLY A 12 7.87 5.94 5.18
C GLY A 12 8.65 4.73 4.67
N PHE A 13 9.86 4.52 5.18
CA PHE A 13 10.77 3.48 4.70
C PHE A 13 10.15 2.06 4.63
N ILE A 14 9.43 1.65 5.68
CA ILE A 14 8.86 0.30 5.79
C ILE A 14 7.51 0.13 5.06
N GLY A 15 6.79 1.21 4.74
CA GLY A 15 5.50 1.12 4.05
C GLY A 15 5.57 0.35 2.73
N PRO A 16 6.43 0.75 1.78
CA PRO A 16 6.66 0.03 0.52
C PRO A 16 7.08 -1.43 0.72
N VAL A 17 7.86 -1.73 1.76
CA VAL A 17 8.31 -3.10 2.06
C VAL A 17 7.12 -3.99 2.41
N HIS A 18 6.17 -3.51 3.23
CA HIS A 18 4.95 -4.26 3.53
C HIS A 18 4.05 -4.44 2.31
N VAL A 19 3.95 -3.43 1.43
CA VAL A 19 3.19 -3.55 0.18
C VAL A 19 3.75 -4.66 -0.70
N GLU A 20 5.08 -4.70 -0.85
CA GLU A 20 5.77 -5.75 -1.62
C GLU A 20 5.58 -7.14 -0.99
N ALA A 21 5.71 -7.25 0.33
CA ALA A 21 5.51 -8.51 1.04
C ALA A 21 4.09 -9.06 0.87
N LEU A 22 3.07 -8.20 1.00
CA LEU A 22 1.66 -8.58 0.83
C LEU A 22 1.36 -9.06 -0.60
N ARG A 23 1.90 -8.37 -1.61
CA ARG A 23 1.76 -8.78 -3.02
C ARG A 23 2.36 -10.16 -3.29
N ARG A 24 3.55 -10.45 -2.73
CA ARG A 24 4.22 -11.75 -2.89
C ARG A 24 3.44 -12.93 -2.29
N VAL A 25 2.67 -12.69 -1.23
CA VAL A 25 1.79 -13.72 -0.62
C VAL A 25 0.37 -13.72 -1.20
N GLY A 26 0.15 -13.01 -2.31
CA GLY A 26 -1.12 -13.00 -3.04
C GLY A 26 -2.20 -12.12 -2.43
N ILE A 27 -1.85 -11.17 -1.55
CA ILE A 27 -2.80 -10.21 -0.97
C ILE A 27 -2.83 -8.94 -1.82
N GLU A 28 -4.05 -8.56 -2.25
CA GLU A 28 -4.29 -7.31 -2.98
C GLU A 28 -4.21 -6.12 -2.01
N VAL A 29 -3.30 -5.17 -2.29
CA VAL A 29 -3.21 -3.91 -1.54
C VAL A 29 -4.05 -2.86 -2.24
N LYS A 30 -5.09 -2.37 -1.57
CA LYS A 30 -6.04 -1.38 -2.11
C LYS A 30 -5.68 0.07 -1.82
N GLY A 31 -4.77 0.32 -0.90
CA GLY A 31 -4.43 1.70 -0.56
C GLY A 31 -3.28 1.84 0.42
N VAL A 32 -2.79 3.08 0.50
CA VAL A 32 -1.79 3.51 1.48
C VAL A 32 -2.23 4.82 2.12
N LEU A 33 -1.89 5.00 3.40
CA LEU A 33 -2.18 6.22 4.14
C LEU A 33 -0.88 6.91 4.55
N GLY A 34 -0.67 8.12 4.01
CA GLY A 34 0.40 9.02 4.43
C GLY A 34 -0.04 9.94 5.57
N SER A 35 0.92 10.59 6.24
CA SER A 35 0.62 11.57 7.31
C SER A 35 -0.06 12.85 6.79
N THR A 36 -0.09 13.05 5.47
CA THR A 36 -0.82 14.11 4.78
C THR A 36 -1.40 13.55 3.48
N PRO A 37 -2.46 14.16 2.91
CA PRO A 37 -3.01 13.74 1.63
C PRO A 37 -1.98 13.70 0.51
N ALA A 38 -1.07 14.69 0.45
CA ALA A 38 0.00 14.75 -0.55
C ALA A 38 0.98 13.56 -0.43
N LYS A 39 1.38 13.19 0.78
CA LYS A 39 2.25 12.02 1.00
C LYS A 39 1.56 10.72 0.60
N GLY A 40 0.26 10.60 0.89
CA GLY A 40 -0.55 9.45 0.46
C GLY A 40 -0.63 9.34 -1.05
N ALA A 41 -0.91 10.44 -1.75
CA ALA A 41 -0.98 10.48 -3.21
C ALA A 41 0.36 10.10 -3.87
N LEU A 42 1.46 10.71 -3.42
CA LEU A 42 2.81 10.39 -3.91
C LEU A 42 3.16 8.90 -3.70
N ALA A 43 2.82 8.35 -2.54
CA ALA A 43 3.09 6.94 -2.24
C ALA A 43 2.23 6.01 -3.10
N LYS A 44 0.94 6.33 -3.28
CA LYS A 44 0.03 5.58 -4.15
C LYS A 44 0.58 5.52 -5.58
N ASP A 45 1.04 6.65 -6.13
CA ASP A 45 1.59 6.73 -7.48
C ASP A 45 2.90 5.94 -7.59
N ARG A 46 3.83 6.11 -6.63
CA ARG A 46 5.11 5.38 -6.59
C ARG A 46 4.94 3.86 -6.50
N LEU A 47 3.90 3.40 -5.80
CA LEU A 47 3.62 1.98 -5.57
C LEU A 47 2.73 1.34 -6.65
N GLY A 48 2.25 2.15 -7.61
CA GLY A 48 1.35 1.70 -8.67
C GLY A 48 0.06 1.10 -8.11
N LEU A 49 -0.52 1.72 -7.08
CA LEU A 49 -1.79 1.27 -6.53
C LEU A 49 -2.95 1.80 -7.39
N ALA A 50 -3.93 0.93 -7.63
CA ALA A 50 -5.14 1.27 -8.38
C ALA A 50 -5.94 2.38 -7.67
N LYS A 51 -6.76 3.09 -8.44
CA LYS A 51 -7.70 4.11 -7.93
C LYS A 51 -8.76 3.50 -7.03
#